data_AF-A0A7X9CN97-F1
#
_entry.id   AF-A0A7X9CN97-F1
#
_cell.length_a   1.000
_cell.length_b   1.000
_cell.length_c   1.000
_cell.angle_alpha   90.00
_cell.angle_beta   90.00
_cell.angle_gamma   90.00
#
_symmetry.space_group_name_H-M   'P 1'
#
loop_
_entity.id
_entity.type
_entity.pdbx_description
1 polymer ?
#
loop_
_entity_poly.entity_id
_entity_poly.type
_entity_poly.pdbx_seq_one_letter_code
_entity_poly.pdbx_strand_id
1 'polypeptide(L)' 'MSAKCPLKEIKSQIEKKQGQLNKMIIADIDRDKLLKYSVELDRLIDQYYSLELNKNRTK' A
#
# COMPACT_ATOMS: atom_id res chain seq x y z
N MET A 1 15.69 -6.51 20.30
CA MET A 1 15.41 -6.84 18.89
C MET A 1 14.14 -6.10 18.48
N SER A 2 14.25 -5.17 17.53
CA SER A 2 13.17 -4.24 17.18
C SER A 2 12.00 -5.00 16.58
N ALA A 3 10.83 -4.95 17.21
CA ALA A 3 9.60 -5.51 16.67
C ALA A 3 9.35 -4.84 15.31
N LYS A 4 9.59 -5.58 14.22
CA LYS A 4 9.19 -5.15 12.88
C LYS A 4 7.67 -5.04 12.90
N CYS A 5 7.15 -3.84 13.15
CA CYS A 5 5.72 -3.59 13.13
C CYS A 5 5.25 -3.79 11.69
N PRO A 6 4.47 -4.84 11.39
CA PRO A 6 4.04 -5.13 10.01
C PRO A 6 3.28 -3.96 9.39
N LEU A 7 2.58 -3.17 10.21
CA LEU A 7 1.93 -1.92 9.79
C LEU A 7 2.92 -0.87 9.25
N LYS A 8 4.08 -0.70 9.88
CA LYS A 8 5.10 0.26 9.43
C LYS A 8 5.68 -0.15 8.07
N GLU A 9 5.84 -1.45 7.86
CA GLU A 9 6.36 -2.02 6.63
C GLU A 9 5.33 -1.91 5.49
N ILE A 10 4.06 -2.20 5.76
CA ILE A 10 2.97 -2.02 4.79
C ILE A 10 2.78 -0.54 4.45
N LYS A 11 2.82 0.35 5.43
CA LYS A 11 2.72 1.81 5.20
C LYS A 11 3.86 2.31 4.31
N SER A 12 5.09 1.88 4.56
CA SER A 12 6.24 2.23 3.73
C SER A 12 6.13 1.66 2.31
N GLN A 13 5.55 0.47 2.14
CA GLN A 13 5.27 -0.10 0.82
C GLN A 13 4.18 0.67 0.06
N ILE A 14 3.12 1.11 0.75
CA ILE A 14 2.07 1.97 0.19
C ILE A 14 2.69 3.27 -0.32
N GLU A 15 3.47 3.98 0.52
CA GLU A 15 4.13 5.24 0.13
C GLU A 15 5.07 5.05 -1.08
N LYS A 16 5.86 3.97 -1.11
CA LYS A 16 6.72 3.64 -2.26
C LYS A 16 5.91 3.41 -3.54
N LYS A 17 4.85 2.61 -3.46
CA LYS A 17 3.99 2.33 -4.62
C LYS A 17 3.26 3.59 -5.09
N GLN A 18 2.81 4.45 -4.17
CA GLN A 18 2.16 5.72 -4.51
C GLN A 18 3.12 6.64 -5.26
N GLY A 19 4.38 6.73 -4.81
CA GLY A 19 5.43 7.46 -5.51
C GLY A 19 5.74 6.90 -6.90
N GLN A 20 5.71 5.57 -7.08
CA GLN A 20 5.85 4.95 -8.40
C GLN A 20 4.65 5.24 -9.30
N LEU A 21 3.43 5.18 -8.76
CA LEU A 21 2.19 5.48 -9.47
C LEU A 21 2.17 6.94 -9.97
N ASN A 22 2.53 7.89 -9.12
CA ASN A 22 2.65 9.30 -9.50
C ASN A 22 3.69 9.52 -10.59
N LYS A 23 4.83 8.82 -10.54
CA LYS A 23 5.83 8.87 -11.62
C LYS A 23 5.30 8.26 -12.92
N MET A 24 4.51 7.18 -12.84
CA MET A 24 3.87 6.58 -14.02
C MET A 24 2.80 7.49 -14.63
N ILE A 25 2.00 8.17 -13.81
CA ILE A 25 1.03 9.18 -14.23
C ILE A 25 1.74 10.33 -14.97
N ILE A 26 2.83 10.86 -14.41
CA ILE A 26 3.59 11.96 -15.00
C ILE A 26 4.29 11.53 -16.30
N ALA A 27 4.75 10.28 -16.36
CA ALA A 27 5.42 9.71 -17.54
C ALA A 27 4.46 9.27 -18.66
N ASP A 28 3.15 9.56 -18.53
CA ASP A 28 2.07 9.13 -19.45
C ASP A 28 2.15 7.62 -19.76
N ILE A 29 2.48 6.83 -18.74
CA ILE A 29 2.59 5.38 -18.86
C ILE A 29 1.20 4.76 -18.99
N ASP A 30 1.11 3.84 -19.94
CA ASP A 30 0.02 2.90 -20.22
C ASP A 30 -1.03 2.78 -19.10
N ARG A 31 -2.26 3.22 -19.40
CA ARG A 31 -3.39 3.24 -18.46
C ARG A 31 -3.66 1.86 -17.85
N ASP A 32 -3.34 0.78 -18.56
CA ASP A 32 -3.54 -0.59 -18.08
C ASP A 32 -2.60 -0.93 -16.90
N LYS A 33 -1.34 -0.46 -16.98
CA LYS A 33 -0.39 -0.58 -15.86
C LYS A 33 -0.80 0.28 -14.69
N LEU A 34 -1.27 1.50 -14.97
CA LEU A 34 -1.74 2.44 -13.96
C LEU A 34 -2.94 1.89 -13.19
N LEU A 35 -3.88 1.27 -13.90
CA LEU A 35 -5.04 0.58 -13.32
C LEU A 35 -4.61 -0.60 -12.44
N LYS A 36 -3.69 -1.46 -12.93
CA LYS A 36 -3.14 -2.56 -12.12
C LYS A 36 -2.46 -2.08 -10.85
N TYR A 37 -1.66 -1.02 -10.95
CA TYR A 37 -0.98 -0.43 -9.81
C TYR A 37 -1.98 0.15 -8.81
N SER A 38 -3.06 0.79 -9.28
CA SER A 38 -4.14 1.32 -8.42
C SER A 38 -4.80 0.20 -7.63
N VAL A 39 -5.18 -0.90 -8.29
CA VAL A 39 -5.83 -2.06 -7.66
C VAL A 39 -4.91 -2.74 -6.65
N GLU A 40 -3.61 -2.86 -6.94
CA GLU A 40 -2.65 -3.38 -5.95
C GLU A 40 -2.49 -2.46 -4.74
N LEU A 41 -2.57 -1.15 -4.94
CA LEU A 41 -2.45 -0.17 -3.86
C LEU A 41 -3.68 -0.23 -2.94
N ASP A 42 -4.88 -0.33 -3.50
CA ASP A 42 -6.12 -0.54 -2.74
C ASP A 42 -6.05 -1.84 -1.93
N ARG A 43 -5.58 -2.94 -2.51
CA ARG A 43 -5.40 -4.21 -1.78
C ARG A 43 -4.42 -4.11 -0.62
N LEU A 44 -3.34 -3.33 -0.78
CA LEU A 44 -2.37 -3.09 0.29
C LEU A 44 -2.96 -2.23 1.40
N ILE A 45 -3.79 -1.23 1.05
CA ILE A 45 -4.55 -0.42 2.00
C ILE A 45 -5.57 -1.30 2.76
N ASP A 46 -6.31 -2.15 2.06
CA ASP A 46 -7.24 -3.09 2.69
C ASP A 46 -6.52 -4.05 3.64
N GLN A 47 -5.36 -4.59 3.25
CA GLN A 47 -4.54 -5.42 4.14
C GLN A 47 -4.05 -4.63 5.36
N TYR A 48 -3.65 -3.38 5.18
CA TYR A 48 -3.23 -2.49 6.26
C TYR A 48 -4.38 -2.29 7.26
N TYR A 49 -5.56 -1.89 6.79
CA TYR A 49 -6.73 -1.66 7.63
C TYR A 49 -7.24 -2.95 8.27
N SER A 50 -7.21 -4.08 7.56
CA SER A 50 -7.59 -5.38 8.12
C SER A 50 -6.65 -5.83 9.23
N LEU A 51 -5.33 -5.59 9.09
CA LEU A 51 -4.34 -5.83 10.14
C LEU A 51 -4.50 -4.87 11.33
N GLU A 52 -4.81 -3.60 11.08
CA GLU A 52 -5.05 -2.59 12.12
C GLU A 52 -6.33 -2.92 12.92
N LEU A 53 -7.42 -3.26 12.24
CA LEU A 53 -8.69 -3.66 12.84
C LEU A 53 -8.59 -4.97 13.64
N ASN A 54 -7.86 -5.96 13.12
CA ASN A 54 -7.61 -7.20 13.87
C ASN A 54 -6.78 -6.95 15.14
N LYS A 55 -5.87 -5.97 15.12
CA LYS A 55 -5.12 -5.57 16.32
C LYS A 55 -6.01 -4.93 17.41
N ASN A 56 -7.10 -4.28 17.00
CA ASN A 56 -8.05 -3.63 17.92
C ASN A 56 -9.15 -4.57 18.45
N ARG A 57 -9.28 -5.79 17.92
CA ARG A 57 -10.30 -6.78 18.36
C ARG A 57 -9.90 -7.62 19.58
N THR A 58 -8.66 -7.50 20.06
CA THR A 58 -8.14 -8.26 21.22
C THR A 58 -8.03 -7.41 22.48
N LYS A 59 -8.86 -6.36 22.63
CA LYS A 59 -8.96 -5.57 23.87
C LYS A 59 -10.25 -5.87 24.62
#